data_AF-A0A166MGV8-F1
#
_entry.id   AF-A0A166MGV8-F1
#
_cell.length_a   1.000
_cell.length_b   1.000
_cell.length_c   1.000
_cell.angle_alpha   90.00
_cell.angle_beta   90.00
_cell.angle_gamma   90.00
#
_symmetry.space_group_name_H-M   'P 1'
#
loop_
_entity.id
_entity.type
_entity.pdbx_description
1 polymer ?
#
loop_
_entity_poly.entity_id
_entity_poly.type
_entity_poly.pdbx_seq_one_letter_code
_entity_poly.pdbx_strand_id
1 'polypeptide(L)'
;MKPELRIGVVDSGHSAAQRVQVVAGRRFSLLEDGLAESDLRDDPLGHGSAVIEAIGRRAPSAVFCVAQVFDQRGVTSALQIATAIDWLVAQDVRLINLSLGLRQDRSLLREACAAAVARGILLCASSPAQGEGVFPANYPQVLRVTGDARCAEQEWSWLNSAQADFAACVHGTYPGQSGASLGCAALSGHIASFLVANPEASNEQVVEWLRENARYRGPERRIGA
;
A
#
# COMPACT_ATOMS: atom_id res chain seq x y z
N MET A 1 -26.03 -9.82 2.20
CA MET A 1 -24.61 -10.08 2.47
C MET A 1 -23.88 -8.76 2.33
N LYS A 2 -23.03 -8.38 3.29
CA LYS A 2 -22.13 -7.23 3.08
C LYS A 2 -21.13 -7.63 1.97
N PRO A 3 -20.86 -6.75 0.99
CA PRO A 3 -19.86 -7.05 -0.03
C PRO A 3 -18.50 -7.30 0.62
N GLU A 4 -17.79 -8.31 0.13
CA GLU A 4 -16.43 -8.65 0.58
C GLU A 4 -15.45 -7.58 0.08
N LEU A 5 -14.74 -6.91 0.99
CA LEU A 5 -13.77 -5.87 0.61
C LEU A 5 -12.49 -6.51 0.07
N ARG A 6 -12.16 -6.22 -1.19
CA ARG A 6 -10.93 -6.67 -1.84
C ARG A 6 -9.86 -5.59 -1.82
N ILE A 7 -8.67 -5.96 -1.38
CA ILE A 7 -7.50 -5.09 -1.29
C ILE A 7 -6.39 -5.64 -2.19
N GLY A 8 -5.90 -4.80 -3.11
CA GLY A 8 -4.72 -5.10 -3.90
C GLY A 8 -3.45 -4.83 -3.11
N VAL A 9 -2.48 -5.75 -3.16
CA VAL A 9 -1.16 -5.56 -2.56
C VAL A 9 -0.11 -5.81 -3.63
N VAL A 10 0.70 -4.79 -3.92
CA VAL A 10 1.83 -4.89 -4.85
C VAL A 10 3.12 -4.97 -4.04
N ASP A 11 3.65 -6.19 -3.88
CA ASP A 11 4.76 -6.46 -2.96
C ASP A 11 5.53 -7.75 -3.31
N SER A 12 6.16 -8.41 -2.32
CA SER A 12 7.06 -9.57 -2.49
C SER A 12 6.37 -10.92 -2.38
N GLY A 13 5.07 -10.95 -2.07
CA GLY A 13 4.26 -12.16 -1.94
C GLY A 13 3.49 -12.19 -0.62
N HIS A 14 3.18 -13.39 -0.16
CA HIS A 14 2.53 -13.62 1.13
C HIS A 14 3.04 -14.92 1.77
N SER A 15 2.81 -15.08 3.07
CA SER A 15 3.15 -16.31 3.79
C SER A 15 2.11 -17.41 3.57
N ALA A 16 2.47 -18.67 3.83
CA ALA A 16 1.54 -19.80 3.70
C ALA A 16 0.28 -19.64 4.59
N ALA A 17 0.44 -19.09 5.79
CA ALA A 17 -0.66 -18.86 6.73
C ALA A 17 -1.68 -17.83 6.20
N GLN A 18 -1.26 -16.90 5.37
CA GLN A 18 -2.11 -15.84 4.80
C GLN A 18 -2.89 -16.30 3.57
N ARG A 19 -2.59 -17.49 3.02
CA ARG A 19 -3.24 -18.00 1.80
C ARG A 19 -4.77 -18.04 1.89
N VAL A 20 -5.32 -18.24 3.09
CA VAL A 20 -6.77 -18.27 3.32
C VAL A 20 -7.46 -16.92 3.11
N GLN A 21 -6.72 -15.81 3.14
CA GLN A 21 -7.22 -14.47 2.86
C GLN A 21 -6.88 -13.98 1.44
N VAL A 22 -6.09 -14.74 0.68
CA VAL A 22 -5.67 -14.36 -0.68
C VAL A 22 -6.58 -15.04 -1.70
N VAL A 23 -7.43 -14.25 -2.37
CA VAL A 23 -8.43 -14.76 -3.32
C VAL A 23 -7.94 -14.76 -4.77
N ALA A 24 -6.92 -13.95 -5.07
CA ALA A 24 -6.26 -13.92 -6.37
C ALA A 24 -4.78 -13.56 -6.20
N GLY A 25 -3.93 -14.13 -7.05
CA GLY A 25 -2.49 -13.94 -6.97
C GLY A 25 -1.82 -14.01 -8.32
N ARG A 26 -0.92 -13.08 -8.63
CA ARG A 26 -0.11 -13.11 -9.84
C ARG A 26 1.29 -12.58 -9.58
N ARG A 27 2.29 -13.24 -10.16
CA ARG A 27 3.69 -12.81 -10.12
C ARG A 27 4.12 -12.22 -11.46
N PHE A 28 4.75 -11.06 -11.42
CA PHE A 28 5.24 -10.32 -12.58
C PHE A 28 6.77 -10.24 -12.54
N SER A 29 7.44 -10.84 -13.52
CA SER A 29 8.91 -10.89 -13.60
C SER A 29 9.40 -10.23 -14.87
N LEU A 30 10.41 -9.37 -14.75
CA LEU A 30 11.10 -8.83 -15.91
C LEU A 30 12.03 -9.89 -16.51
N LEU A 31 11.88 -10.13 -17.81
CA LEU A 31 12.74 -10.97 -18.64
C LEU A 31 13.49 -10.10 -19.66
N GLU A 32 14.44 -10.68 -20.39
CA GLU A 32 15.20 -9.97 -21.44
C GLU A 32 14.28 -9.37 -22.51
N ASP A 33 13.24 -10.11 -22.92
CA ASP A 33 12.34 -9.72 -24.02
C ASP A 33 10.97 -9.16 -23.54
N GLY A 34 10.82 -8.85 -22.25
CA GLY A 34 9.59 -8.24 -21.74
C GLY A 34 9.19 -8.69 -20.34
N LEU A 35 7.89 -8.87 -20.13
CA LEU A 35 7.31 -9.23 -18.84
C LEU A 35 6.73 -10.64 -18.90
N ALA A 36 7.04 -11.47 -17.92
CA ALA A 36 6.40 -12.76 -17.72
C ALA A 36 5.47 -12.74 -16.51
N GLU A 37 4.31 -13.35 -16.72
CA GLU A 37 3.32 -13.64 -15.71
C GLU A 37 3.42 -15.11 -15.27
N SER A 38 3.35 -15.34 -13.97
CA SER A 38 3.39 -16.69 -13.39
C SER A 38 2.57 -16.75 -12.10
N ASP A 39 2.38 -17.95 -11.56
CA ASP A 39 1.78 -18.11 -10.24
C ASP A 39 2.67 -17.51 -9.15
N LEU A 40 2.04 -17.15 -8.03
CA LEU A 40 2.74 -16.67 -6.86
C LEU A 40 3.76 -17.69 -6.37
N ARG A 41 4.87 -17.18 -5.86
CA ARG A 41 5.86 -17.95 -5.11
C ARG A 41 5.82 -17.53 -3.66
N ASP A 42 6.41 -18.37 -2.81
CA ASP A 42 6.67 -18.02 -1.42
C ASP A 42 7.36 -16.64 -1.33
N ASP A 43 7.18 -15.97 -0.20
CA ASP A 43 7.74 -14.66 0.09
C ASP A 43 9.04 -14.77 0.91
N PRO A 44 10.21 -15.02 0.27
CA PRO A 44 11.47 -15.14 0.99
C PRO A 44 11.95 -13.81 1.60
N LEU A 45 11.43 -12.68 1.09
CA LEU A 45 11.74 -11.36 1.64
C LEU A 45 10.95 -11.08 2.93
N GLY A 46 9.80 -11.73 3.10
CA GLY A 46 8.89 -11.53 4.24
C GLY A 46 8.20 -10.17 4.27
N HIS A 47 8.53 -9.26 3.34
CA HIS A 47 8.05 -7.89 3.34
C HIS A 47 6.55 -7.82 2.99
N GLY A 48 6.14 -8.50 1.92
CA GLY A 48 4.72 -8.59 1.51
C GLY A 48 3.87 -9.28 2.58
N SER A 49 4.42 -10.31 3.22
CA SER A 49 3.77 -10.97 4.36
C SER A 49 3.53 -9.99 5.52
N ALA A 50 4.52 -9.18 5.89
CA ALA A 50 4.39 -8.17 6.94
C ALA A 50 3.37 -7.06 6.57
N VAL A 51 3.33 -6.67 5.29
CA VAL A 51 2.37 -5.70 4.76
C VAL A 51 0.94 -6.22 4.86
N ILE A 52 0.68 -7.45 4.39
CA ILE A 52 -0.66 -8.07 4.47
C ILE A 52 -1.10 -8.21 5.92
N GLU A 53 -0.20 -8.59 6.82
CA GLU A 53 -0.50 -8.70 8.24
C GLU A 53 -0.87 -7.34 8.86
N ALA A 54 -0.12 -6.29 8.56
CA ALA A 54 -0.40 -4.93 9.05
C ALA A 54 -1.77 -4.41 8.59
N ILE A 55 -2.17 -4.72 7.36
CA ILE A 55 -3.52 -4.38 6.85
C ILE A 55 -4.57 -5.24 7.56
N GLY A 56 -4.38 -6.57 7.58
CA GLY A 56 -5.33 -7.55 8.10
C GLY A 56 -5.64 -7.39 9.59
N ARG A 57 -4.70 -6.92 10.41
CA ARG A 57 -4.95 -6.61 11.84
C ARG A 57 -6.02 -5.54 12.05
N ARG A 58 -6.17 -4.60 11.11
CA ARG A 58 -7.16 -3.50 11.17
C ARG A 58 -8.44 -3.82 10.40
N ALA A 59 -8.34 -4.69 9.39
CA ALA A 59 -9.46 -5.13 8.57
C ALA A 59 -9.45 -6.67 8.40
N PRO A 60 -9.79 -7.43 9.46
CA PRO A 60 -9.65 -8.90 9.46
C PRO A 60 -10.61 -9.61 8.50
N SER A 61 -11.70 -8.96 8.09
CA SER A 61 -12.66 -9.48 7.11
C SER A 61 -12.33 -9.10 5.66
N ALA A 62 -11.25 -8.34 5.41
CA ALA A 62 -10.82 -8.02 4.06
C ALA A 62 -10.09 -9.23 3.44
N VAL A 63 -10.19 -9.34 2.12
CA VAL A 63 -9.44 -10.31 1.33
C VAL A 63 -8.48 -9.62 0.38
N PHE A 64 -7.46 -10.34 -0.05
CA PHE A 64 -6.33 -9.78 -0.77
C PHE A 64 -6.21 -10.34 -2.19
N CYS A 65 -5.90 -9.43 -3.11
CA CYS A 65 -5.38 -9.75 -4.43
C CYS A 65 -3.89 -9.38 -4.43
N VAL A 66 -3.00 -10.35 -4.55
CA VAL A 66 -1.56 -10.14 -4.38
C VAL A 66 -0.85 -10.13 -5.72
N ALA A 67 -0.22 -8.99 -6.04
CA ALA A 67 0.66 -8.84 -7.18
C ALA A 67 2.13 -8.87 -6.72
N GLN A 68 2.81 -9.98 -6.99
CA GLN A 68 4.20 -10.18 -6.60
C GLN A 68 5.14 -9.59 -7.66
N VAL A 69 5.86 -8.51 -7.33
CA VAL A 69 6.68 -7.73 -8.27
C VAL A 69 8.16 -7.69 -7.95
N PHE A 70 8.57 -8.19 -6.77
CA PHE A 70 9.97 -8.21 -6.37
C PHE A 70 10.67 -9.51 -6.77
N ASP A 71 11.95 -9.40 -7.16
CA ASP A 71 12.88 -10.52 -7.21
C ASP A 71 13.40 -10.89 -5.80
N GLN A 72 14.23 -11.94 -5.70
CA GLN A 72 14.80 -12.38 -4.41
C GLN A 72 15.74 -11.37 -3.75
N ARG A 73 16.13 -10.30 -4.46
CA ARG A 73 16.98 -9.21 -3.95
C ARG A 73 16.17 -7.96 -3.60
N GLY A 74 14.84 -8.02 -3.70
CA GLY A 74 13.97 -6.86 -3.47
C GLY A 74 14.00 -5.85 -4.60
N VAL A 75 14.37 -6.26 -5.82
CA VAL A 75 14.38 -5.39 -7.00
C VAL A 75 13.08 -5.53 -7.78
N THR A 76 12.58 -4.41 -8.26
CA THR A 76 11.41 -4.33 -9.15
C THR A 76 11.59 -3.22 -10.19
N SER A 77 10.68 -3.13 -11.15
CA SER A 77 10.71 -2.16 -12.25
C SER A 77 9.37 -1.45 -12.42
N ALA A 78 9.39 -0.29 -13.06
CA ALA A 78 8.15 0.45 -13.36
C ALA A 78 7.19 -0.37 -14.21
N LEU A 79 7.70 -1.18 -15.15
CA LEU A 79 6.90 -2.06 -15.99
C LEU A 79 6.18 -3.12 -15.16
N GLN A 80 6.90 -3.80 -14.26
CA GLN A 80 6.29 -4.79 -13.35
C GLN A 80 5.19 -4.18 -12.49
N ILE A 81 5.43 -2.98 -11.91
CA ILE A 81 4.47 -2.32 -11.03
C ILE A 81 3.24 -1.86 -11.82
N ALA A 82 3.41 -1.28 -13.01
CA ALA A 82 2.30 -0.81 -13.82
C ALA A 82 1.40 -1.96 -14.26
N THR A 83 1.98 -3.05 -14.77
CA THR A 83 1.21 -4.24 -15.16
C THR A 83 0.53 -4.89 -13.95
N ALA A 84 1.17 -4.89 -12.78
CA ALA A 84 0.56 -5.33 -11.54
C ALA A 84 -0.66 -4.48 -11.14
N ILE A 85 -0.58 -3.15 -11.29
CA ILE A 85 -1.72 -2.25 -11.05
C ILE A 85 -2.84 -2.56 -12.02
N ASP A 86 -2.57 -2.69 -13.32
CA ASP A 86 -3.58 -3.02 -14.34
C ASP A 86 -4.26 -4.36 -14.05
N TRP A 87 -3.49 -5.37 -13.65
CA TRP A 87 -4.05 -6.67 -13.23
C TRP A 87 -4.96 -6.53 -12.01
N LEU A 88 -4.56 -5.74 -11.01
CA LEU A 88 -5.36 -5.46 -9.81
C LEU A 88 -6.65 -4.70 -10.14
N VAL A 89 -6.62 -3.77 -11.10
CA VAL A 89 -7.83 -3.12 -11.61
C VAL A 89 -8.82 -4.15 -12.14
N ALA A 90 -8.35 -5.19 -12.84
CA ALA A 90 -9.19 -6.27 -13.32
C ALA A 90 -9.70 -7.21 -12.21
N GLN A 91 -9.13 -7.16 -10.99
CA GLN A 91 -9.58 -7.96 -9.83
C GLN A 91 -10.68 -7.27 -9.00
N ASP A 92 -11.14 -6.10 -9.42
CA ASP A 92 -12.19 -5.32 -8.73
C ASP A 92 -11.82 -4.99 -7.28
N VAL A 93 -10.57 -4.58 -7.07
CA VAL A 93 -10.10 -4.14 -5.75
C VAL A 93 -10.54 -2.71 -5.46
N ARG A 94 -10.91 -2.42 -4.21
CA ARG A 94 -11.31 -1.08 -3.80
C ARG A 94 -10.12 -0.18 -3.44
N LEU A 95 -9.04 -0.79 -2.96
CA LEU A 95 -7.83 -0.14 -2.47
C LEU A 95 -6.61 -0.92 -2.96
N ILE A 96 -5.56 -0.22 -3.40
CA ILE A 96 -4.25 -0.83 -3.69
C ILE A 96 -3.21 -0.24 -2.74
N ASN A 97 -2.51 -1.11 -2.02
CA ASN A 97 -1.34 -0.77 -1.23
C ASN A 97 -0.04 -1.04 -2.02
N LEU A 98 0.79 -0.02 -2.14
CA LEU A 98 2.09 -0.03 -2.82
C LEU A 98 3.20 0.33 -1.81
N SER A 99 3.72 -0.67 -1.10
CA SER A 99 4.79 -0.48 -0.11
C SER A 99 6.18 -0.46 -0.76
N LEU A 100 6.32 0.36 -1.81
CA LEU A 100 7.50 0.47 -2.63
C LEU A 100 7.64 1.88 -3.23
N GLY A 101 8.81 2.18 -3.78
CA GLY A 101 9.08 3.44 -4.45
C GLY A 101 10.25 3.38 -5.41
N LEU A 102 10.05 3.95 -6.60
CA LEU A 102 11.07 4.17 -7.63
C LEU A 102 11.51 5.64 -7.62
N ARG A 103 12.79 5.90 -7.87
CA ARG A 103 13.32 7.27 -7.89
C ARG A 103 12.91 8.07 -9.13
N GLN A 104 12.63 7.39 -10.24
CA GLN A 104 12.41 8.05 -11.52
C GLN A 104 10.96 7.93 -11.96
N ASP A 105 10.41 9.04 -12.44
CA ASP A 105 9.11 9.09 -13.11
C ASP A 105 9.16 8.25 -14.40
N ARG A 106 8.06 7.54 -14.66
CA ARG A 106 7.83 6.74 -15.87
C ARG A 106 6.39 6.92 -16.30
N SER A 107 6.20 7.35 -17.55
CA SER A 107 4.88 7.58 -18.14
C SER A 107 3.95 6.39 -17.98
N LEU A 108 4.43 5.18 -18.28
CA LEU A 108 3.64 3.96 -18.15
C LEU A 108 3.11 3.73 -16.73
N LEU A 109 3.91 4.04 -15.69
CA LEU A 109 3.49 3.83 -14.30
C LEU A 109 2.49 4.92 -13.88
N ARG A 110 2.73 6.15 -14.31
CA ARG A 110 1.81 7.27 -14.10
C ARG A 110 0.45 7.00 -14.74
N GLU A 111 0.44 6.47 -15.97
CA GLU A 111 -0.76 6.12 -16.72
C GLU A 111 -1.53 4.99 -16.03
N ALA A 112 -0.86 3.93 -15.57
CA ALA A 112 -1.49 2.85 -14.82
C ALA A 112 -2.13 3.35 -13.51
N CYS A 113 -1.42 4.21 -12.75
CA CYS A 113 -1.99 4.83 -11.55
C CYS A 113 -3.21 5.70 -11.88
N ALA A 114 -3.13 6.54 -12.92
CA ALA A 114 -4.24 7.38 -13.32
C ALA A 114 -5.45 6.56 -13.79
N ALA A 115 -5.24 5.45 -14.50
CA ALA A 115 -6.30 4.55 -14.93
C ALA A 115 -6.99 3.87 -13.73
N ALA A 116 -6.23 3.41 -12.73
CA ALA A 116 -6.80 2.83 -11.51
C ALA A 116 -7.64 3.86 -10.75
N VAL A 117 -7.13 5.08 -10.56
CA VAL A 117 -7.86 6.18 -9.90
C VAL A 117 -9.13 6.54 -10.66
N ALA A 118 -9.09 6.60 -11.99
CA ALA A 118 -10.26 6.89 -12.82
C ALA A 118 -11.38 5.85 -12.69
N ARG A 119 -11.06 4.63 -12.23
CA ARG A 119 -12.06 3.59 -11.89
C ARG A 119 -12.53 3.65 -10.43
N GLY A 120 -12.15 4.68 -9.67
CA GLY A 120 -12.51 4.85 -8.26
C GLY A 120 -11.63 4.05 -7.29
N ILE A 121 -10.56 3.39 -7.76
CA ILE A 121 -9.66 2.64 -6.90
C ILE A 121 -8.78 3.62 -6.12
N LEU A 122 -8.72 3.47 -4.80
CA LEU A 122 -7.83 4.27 -3.97
C LEU A 122 -6.42 3.69 -4.02
N LEU A 123 -5.41 4.55 -4.19
CA LEU A 123 -4.00 4.13 -4.19
C LEU A 123 -3.30 4.70 -2.96
N CYS A 124 -2.71 3.84 -2.14
CA CYS A 124 -1.82 4.20 -1.04
C CYS A 124 -0.41 3.74 -1.37
N ALA A 125 0.54 4.66 -1.42
CA ALA A 125 1.93 4.33 -1.71
C ALA A 125 2.88 4.88 -0.65
N SER A 126 3.85 4.06 -0.27
CA SER A 126 4.84 4.45 0.71
C SER A 126 5.72 5.59 0.18
N SER A 127 5.90 6.61 0.99
CA SER A 127 6.77 7.76 0.74
C SER A 127 7.84 7.84 1.82
N PRO A 128 9.11 8.12 1.47
CA PRO A 128 10.15 8.29 2.47
C PRO A 128 9.83 9.50 3.37
N ALA A 129 10.12 9.37 4.66
CA ALA A 129 9.89 10.45 5.63
C ALA A 129 10.78 11.68 5.38
N GLN A 130 11.91 11.49 4.69
CA GLN A 130 12.90 12.53 4.35
C GLN A 130 13.51 12.24 2.97
N GLY A 131 14.02 13.28 2.32
CA GLY A 131 14.67 13.20 1.01
C GLY A 131 13.71 13.36 -0.15
N GLU A 132 14.18 12.95 -1.33
CA GLU A 132 13.44 13.06 -2.58
C GLU A 132 12.20 12.17 -2.61
N GLY A 133 11.13 12.67 -3.25
CA GLY A 133 9.91 11.91 -3.48
C GLY A 133 10.16 10.68 -4.36
N VAL A 134 9.33 9.66 -4.19
CA VAL A 134 9.38 8.41 -4.95
C VAL A 134 8.07 8.16 -5.67
N PHE A 135 8.12 7.38 -6.74
CA PHE A 135 6.96 7.00 -7.55
C PHE A 135 6.57 5.54 -7.24
N PRO A 136 5.29 5.22 -7.07
CA PRO A 136 4.13 6.01 -7.49
C PRO A 136 3.61 7.04 -6.48
N ALA A 137 4.15 7.12 -5.26
CA ALA A 137 3.64 8.03 -4.23
C ALA A 137 3.51 9.48 -4.72
N ASN A 138 4.48 9.98 -5.49
CA ASN A 138 4.46 11.36 -5.97
C ASN A 138 3.56 11.62 -7.19
N TYR A 139 2.75 10.65 -7.64
CA TYR A 139 1.77 10.87 -8.71
C TYR A 139 0.48 11.51 -8.19
N PRO A 140 -0.24 12.28 -9.04
CA PRO A 140 -1.53 12.85 -8.66
C PRO A 140 -2.52 11.78 -8.18
N GLN A 141 -3.27 12.11 -7.13
CA GLN A 141 -4.33 11.26 -6.55
C GLN A 141 -3.86 9.94 -5.93
N VAL A 142 -2.55 9.72 -5.82
CA VAL A 142 -1.98 8.68 -4.96
C VAL A 142 -1.79 9.25 -3.56
N LEU A 143 -2.30 8.56 -2.54
CA LEU A 143 -2.07 8.95 -1.15
C LEU A 143 -0.63 8.63 -0.77
N ARG A 144 0.14 9.67 -0.43
CA ARG A 144 1.53 9.55 0.02
C ARG A 144 1.54 9.25 1.50
N VAL A 145 1.97 8.04 1.84
CA VAL A 145 1.93 7.56 3.22
C VAL A 145 3.33 7.27 3.73
N THR A 146 3.68 7.78 4.90
CA THR A 146 4.94 7.44 5.55
C THR A 146 4.71 6.82 6.94
N GLY A 147 5.80 6.63 7.66
CA GLY A 147 5.77 6.12 9.03
C GLY A 147 5.79 7.22 10.09
N ASP A 148 5.04 7.04 11.17
CA ASP A 148 5.12 7.89 12.37
C ASP A 148 5.27 7.05 13.64
N ALA A 149 6.42 7.19 14.31
CA ALA A 149 6.75 6.45 15.52
C ALA A 149 5.96 6.93 16.76
N ARG A 150 5.28 8.08 16.67
CA ARG A 150 4.37 8.55 17.72
C ARG A 150 3.08 7.73 17.77
N CYS A 151 2.66 7.20 16.62
CA CYS A 151 1.38 6.52 16.49
C CYS A 151 1.42 5.14 17.15
N ALA A 152 0.49 4.91 18.09
CA ALA A 152 0.13 3.57 18.49
C ALA A 152 -0.53 2.79 17.34
N GLU A 153 -0.77 1.50 17.54
CA GLU A 153 -1.34 0.62 16.50
C GLU A 153 -2.63 1.17 15.88
N GLN A 154 -3.52 1.78 16.67
CA GLN A 154 -4.80 2.27 16.18
C GLN A 154 -4.80 3.77 15.80
N GLU A 155 -3.63 4.37 15.68
CA GLU A 155 -3.48 5.80 15.45
C GLU A 155 -2.77 6.11 14.13
N TRP A 156 -3.07 7.29 13.59
CA TRP A 156 -2.40 7.86 12.43
C TRP A 156 -2.32 9.38 12.55
N SER A 157 -1.48 9.96 11.69
CA SER A 157 -1.16 11.37 11.62
C SER A 157 -1.60 11.93 10.27
N TRP A 158 -2.24 13.09 10.29
CA TRP A 158 -2.42 13.90 9.10
C TRP A 158 -1.25 14.88 9.02
N LEU A 159 -0.31 14.62 8.12
CA LEU A 159 0.94 15.37 8.03
C LEU A 159 0.80 16.62 7.18
N ASN A 160 0.10 16.52 6.06
CA ASN A 160 -0.04 17.57 5.05
C ASN A 160 1.31 18.23 4.70
N SER A 161 2.34 17.43 4.49
CA SER A 161 3.70 17.90 4.22
C SER A 161 4.09 17.71 2.75
N ALA A 162 5.24 18.26 2.37
CA ALA A 162 5.80 18.04 1.05
C ALA A 162 6.13 16.55 0.81
N GLN A 163 6.50 15.81 1.87
CA GLN A 163 6.94 14.41 1.80
C GLN A 163 5.76 13.43 1.81
N ALA A 164 4.75 13.66 2.64
CA ALA A 164 3.64 12.74 2.81
C ALA A 164 2.35 13.45 3.25
N ASP A 165 1.22 12.90 2.82
CA ASP A 165 -0.11 13.38 3.20
C ASP A 165 -0.46 12.88 4.61
N PHE A 166 -0.17 11.60 4.85
CA PHE A 166 -0.48 10.90 6.09
C PHE A 166 0.71 10.05 6.56
N ALA A 167 0.66 9.67 7.83
CA ALA A 167 1.54 8.63 8.36
C ALA A 167 0.79 7.78 9.38
N ALA A 168 1.21 6.53 9.56
CA ALA A 168 0.64 5.66 10.58
C ALA A 168 1.74 4.88 11.30
N CYS A 169 1.35 4.04 12.24
CA CYS A 169 2.26 3.23 13.05
C CYS A 169 3.31 2.52 12.19
N VAL A 170 4.58 2.73 12.54
CA VAL A 170 5.72 2.18 11.80
C VAL A 170 6.01 0.72 12.13
N HIS A 171 5.52 0.24 13.27
CA HIS A 171 5.92 -1.02 13.83
C HIS A 171 5.11 -2.18 13.23
N GLY A 172 5.82 -3.22 12.80
CA GLY A 172 5.22 -4.49 12.40
C GLY A 172 4.89 -5.35 13.63
N THR A 173 4.38 -6.55 13.38
CA THR A 173 4.07 -7.51 14.45
C THR A 173 5.35 -8.01 15.13
N TYR A 174 6.42 -8.21 14.37
CA TYR A 174 7.66 -8.79 14.89
C TYR A 174 8.69 -7.72 15.27
N PRO A 175 9.45 -7.91 16.37
CA PRO A 175 10.51 -7.00 16.76
C PRO A 175 11.50 -6.76 15.62
N GLY A 176 11.89 -5.50 15.42
CA GLY A 176 12.81 -5.09 14.36
C GLY A 176 12.14 -4.74 13.03
N GLN A 177 10.86 -5.04 12.83
CA GLN A 177 10.11 -4.57 11.67
C GLN A 177 9.66 -3.11 11.87
N SER A 178 10.22 -2.20 11.07
CA SER A 178 9.85 -0.80 11.08
C SER A 178 10.08 -0.14 9.71
N GLY A 179 9.20 0.78 9.31
CA GLY A 179 9.44 1.60 8.13
C GLY A 179 8.19 2.24 7.52
N ALA A 180 8.41 3.05 6.49
CA ALA A 180 7.34 3.71 5.73
C ALA A 180 6.39 2.71 5.07
N SER A 181 6.89 1.55 4.65
CA SER A 181 6.08 0.44 4.13
C SER A 181 5.01 -0.03 5.12
N LEU A 182 5.36 -0.14 6.40
CA LEU A 182 4.45 -0.56 7.45
C LEU A 182 3.49 0.56 7.85
N GLY A 183 3.95 1.82 7.84
CA GLY A 183 3.06 2.98 7.97
C GLY A 183 2.02 3.05 6.85
N CYS A 184 2.43 2.77 5.61
CA CYS A 184 1.52 2.67 4.45
C CYS A 184 0.50 1.54 4.64
N ALA A 185 0.97 0.34 4.99
CA ALA A 185 0.11 -0.81 5.25
C ALA A 185 -0.88 -0.56 6.41
N ALA A 186 -0.41 0.06 7.49
CA ALA A 186 -1.25 0.43 8.64
C ALA A 186 -2.36 1.39 8.24
N LEU A 187 -2.04 2.45 7.47
CA LEU A 187 -3.06 3.38 6.98
C LEU A 187 -4.03 2.69 6.02
N SER A 188 -3.54 1.84 5.12
CA SER A 188 -4.37 1.00 4.24
C SER A 188 -5.35 0.12 5.05
N GLY A 189 -4.91 -0.43 6.18
CA GLY A 189 -5.76 -1.16 7.11
C GLY A 189 -6.84 -0.30 7.77
N HIS A 190 -6.53 0.93 8.17
CA HIS A 190 -7.52 1.88 8.70
C HIS A 190 -8.58 2.24 7.65
N ILE A 191 -8.13 2.53 6.43
CA ILE A 191 -9.00 2.78 5.28
C ILE A 191 -9.91 1.58 5.02
N ALA A 192 -9.34 0.37 5.00
CA ALA A 192 -10.11 -0.85 4.77
C ALA A 192 -11.17 -1.07 5.86
N SER A 193 -10.83 -0.84 7.13
CA SER A 193 -11.79 -0.92 8.23
C SER A 193 -12.97 0.05 8.03
N PHE A 194 -12.67 1.29 7.63
CA PHE A 194 -13.68 2.30 7.31
C PHE A 194 -14.55 1.89 6.12
N LEU A 195 -13.96 1.34 5.05
CA LEU A 195 -14.69 0.88 3.86
C LEU A 195 -15.55 -0.35 4.13
N VAL A 196 -15.15 -1.25 5.04
CA VAL A 196 -16.02 -2.35 5.50
C VAL A 196 -17.29 -1.82 6.19
N ALA A 197 -17.15 -0.74 6.95
CA ALA A 197 -18.28 -0.08 7.61
C ALA A 197 -19.10 0.81 6.64
N ASN A 198 -18.45 1.35 5.60
CA ASN A 198 -19.02 2.30 4.64
C ASN A 198 -18.69 1.88 3.19
N PRO A 199 -19.33 0.82 2.65
CA PRO A 199 -18.93 0.24 1.35
C PRO A 199 -19.04 1.20 0.16
N GLU A 200 -19.99 2.14 0.23
CA GLU A 200 -20.26 3.12 -0.83
C GLU A 200 -19.44 4.41 -0.70
N ALA A 201 -18.50 4.48 0.25
CA ALA A 201 -17.73 5.70 0.47
C ALA A 201 -16.81 6.03 -0.73
N SER A 202 -16.88 7.28 -1.18
CA SER A 202 -15.99 7.80 -2.22
C SER A 202 -14.57 7.98 -1.70
N ASN A 203 -13.60 8.12 -2.61
CA ASN A 203 -12.20 8.38 -2.24
C ASN A 203 -12.06 9.68 -1.45
N GLU A 204 -12.83 10.71 -1.79
CA GLU A 204 -12.87 12.00 -1.10
C GLU A 204 -13.40 11.83 0.33
N GLN A 205 -14.46 11.04 0.52
CA GLN A 205 -15.00 10.76 1.86
C GLN A 205 -14.02 9.97 2.73
N VAL A 206 -13.28 9.02 2.16
CA VAL A 206 -12.20 8.31 2.87
C VAL A 206 -11.11 9.29 3.31
N VAL A 207 -10.66 10.17 2.41
CA VAL A 207 -9.61 11.16 2.72
C VAL A 207 -10.07 12.15 3.77
N GLU A 208 -11.32 12.60 3.71
CA GLU A 208 -11.87 13.50 4.72
C GLU A 208 -11.95 12.83 6.09
N TRP A 209 -12.46 11.58 6.13
CA TRP A 209 -12.49 10.78 7.36
C TRP A 209 -11.09 10.64 7.98
N LEU A 210 -10.06 10.36 7.16
CA LEU A 210 -8.68 10.29 7.64
C LEU A 210 -8.20 11.61 8.24
N ARG A 211 -8.56 12.77 7.67
CA ARG A 211 -8.16 14.10 8.17
C ARG A 211 -8.86 14.46 9.46
N GLU A 212 -10.15 14.15 9.57
CA GLU A 212 -10.95 14.47 10.75
C GLU A 212 -10.53 13.64 11.96
N ASN A 213 -10.20 12.36 11.74
CA ASN A 213 -9.95 11.39 12.80
C ASN A 213 -8.46 11.15 13.09
N ALA A 214 -7.55 11.87 12.43
CA ALA A 214 -6.11 11.78 12.72
C ALA A 214 -5.80 12.19 14.17
N ARG A 215 -5.04 11.35 14.86
CA ARG A 215 -4.60 11.57 16.24
C ARG A 215 -3.64 12.75 16.34
N TYR A 216 -2.70 12.82 15.40
CA TYR A 216 -1.70 13.88 15.33
C TYR A 216 -1.90 14.70 14.05
N ARG A 217 -1.60 15.99 14.15
CA ARG A 217 -1.63 16.93 13.02
C ARG A 217 -0.25 17.53 12.84
N GLY A 218 0.28 17.41 11.63
CA GLY A 218 1.61 17.84 11.24
C GLY A 218 2.75 16.87 11.59
N PRO A 219 3.95 17.10 11.02
CA PRO A 219 5.14 16.30 11.29
C PRO A 219 5.57 16.31 12.76
N GLU A 220 6.23 15.22 13.19
CA GLU A 220 6.90 15.19 14.49
C GLU A 220 7.95 16.30 14.56
N ARG A 221 7.87 17.11 15.61
CA ARG A 221 8.92 18.06 15.97
C ARG A 221 9.66 17.50 17.17
N ARG A 222 10.78 16.84 16.92
CA ARG A 222 11.71 16.51 18.00
C ARG A 222 12.36 17.81 18.47
N ILE A 223 11.88 18.35 19.58
CA ILE A 223 12.60 19.40 20.30
C ILE A 223 13.81 18.68 20.92
N GLY A 224 15.01 19.16 20.60
CA GLY A 224 16.27 18.41 20.66
C GLY A 224 16.54 17.63 21.95
N ALA A 225 17.28 16.53 21.78
CA ALA A 225 18.09 15.92 22.82
C ALA A 225 19.38 16.74 23.03
#